data_AF-A0A355TNR9-F1
#
_entry.id   AF-A0A355TNR9-F1
#
_cell.length_a   1.000
_cell.length_b   1.000
_cell.length_c   1.000
_cell.angle_alpha   90.00
_cell.angle_beta   90.00
_cell.angle_gamma   90.00
#
_symmetry.space_group_name_H-M   'P 1'
#
loop_
_entity.id
_entity.type
_entity.pdbx_description
1 polymer ?
#
loop_
_entity_poly.entity_id
_entity_poly.type
_entity_poly.pdbx_seq_one_letter_code
_entity_poly.pdbx_strand_id
1 'polypeptide(L)'
;MVYLQVDTVAELVGKTSRGIRKNISIYTYRQVPNPNGGRGGFKYEIALDSLPKEAQERYWENVRLAQAVEAAKPKRGRPSKAAIRKAEAEAEEVKANEEYLAAPNWQKNAVDNRLYIVEQTLQLGQKGIEQWLLEHGENVSVATVYRWRKAYLQGGKNALFTGYGNRKGESIIPDDVFEVFMSCYMTEGKVSTRAAYLAAIGHLRKNYQCEKLPSLQAFEYRCRREIDESARYFARYGQSAWNRKYGRSITRDYSKITCGECVFSDHMQLDLMVSLPDGTTCR
;
A
#
# COMPACT_ATOMS: atom_id res chain seq x y z
N MET A 1 -45.37 2.41 32.31
CA MET A 1 -45.17 1.18 31.52
C MET A 1 -44.10 1.45 30.46
N VAL A 2 -42.93 0.81 30.56
CA VAL A 2 -41.83 0.96 29.60
C VAL A 2 -42.01 -0.07 28.48
N TYR A 3 -41.94 0.36 27.23
CA TYR A 3 -42.02 -0.52 26.06
C TYR A 3 -40.67 -0.60 25.37
N LEU A 4 -40.22 -1.83 25.09
CA LEU A 4 -38.92 -2.13 24.50
C LEU A 4 -39.07 -2.68 23.09
N GLN A 5 -38.10 -2.40 22.22
CA GLN A 5 -38.03 -3.01 20.89
C GLN A 5 -37.74 -4.51 21.01
N VAL A 6 -38.24 -5.29 20.07
CA VAL A 6 -38.04 -6.75 20.04
C VAL A 6 -36.56 -7.14 20.13
N ASP A 7 -35.66 -6.38 19.50
CA ASP A 7 -34.24 -6.70 19.48
C ASP A 7 -33.60 -6.52 20.87
N THR A 8 -33.93 -5.42 21.57
CA THR A 8 -33.51 -5.20 22.96
C THR A 8 -34.06 -6.29 23.89
N VAL A 9 -35.31 -6.72 23.68
CA VAL A 9 -35.92 -7.81 24.47
C VAL A 9 -35.23 -9.14 24.20
N ALA A 10 -34.88 -9.42 22.95
CA ALA A 10 -34.19 -10.62 22.54
C ALA A 10 -32.83 -10.74 23.24
N GLU A 11 -32.08 -9.64 23.33
CA GLU A 11 -30.83 -9.55 24.09
C GLU A 11 -31.03 -9.78 25.59
N LEU A 12 -32.00 -9.11 26.22
CA LEU A 12 -32.25 -9.24 27.66
C LEU A 12 -32.64 -10.67 28.07
N VAL A 13 -33.46 -11.33 27.24
CA VAL A 13 -33.98 -12.69 27.47
C VAL A 13 -33.02 -13.77 26.96
N GLY A 14 -31.99 -13.42 26.18
CA GLY A 14 -31.06 -14.37 25.59
C GLY A 14 -31.67 -15.24 24.48
N LYS A 15 -32.60 -14.70 23.70
CA LYS A 15 -33.26 -15.39 22.57
C LYS A 15 -33.02 -14.62 21.27
N THR A 16 -33.33 -15.22 20.12
CA THR A 16 -33.28 -14.50 18.85
C THR A 16 -34.52 -13.62 18.67
N SER A 17 -34.38 -12.47 18.00
CA SER A 17 -35.51 -11.57 17.68
C SER A 17 -36.63 -12.30 16.93
N ARG A 18 -36.28 -13.24 16.05
CA ARG A 18 -37.25 -14.09 15.33
C ARG A 18 -38.02 -15.01 16.30
N GLY A 19 -37.35 -15.58 17.30
CA GLY A 19 -37.97 -16.40 18.33
C GLY A 19 -38.93 -15.61 19.21
N ILE A 20 -38.56 -14.38 19.58
CA ILE A 20 -39.45 -13.47 20.33
C ILE A 20 -40.69 -13.10 19.51
N ARG A 21 -40.54 -12.79 18.21
CA ARG A 21 -41.70 -12.50 17.32
C ARG A 21 -42.65 -13.68 17.17
N LYS A 22 -42.13 -14.91 17.08
CA LYS A 22 -42.96 -16.13 16.99
C LYS A 22 -43.78 -16.37 18.25
N ASN A 23 -43.24 -16.00 19.41
CA ASN A 23 -43.86 -16.21 20.72
C ASN A 23 -44.37 -14.90 21.34
N ILE A 24 -44.74 -13.93 20.51
CA ILE A 24 -45.05 -12.58 20.98
C ILE A 24 -46.31 -12.52 21.86
N SER A 25 -47.24 -13.44 21.63
CA SER A 25 -48.50 -13.57 22.40
C SER A 25 -48.29 -13.90 23.88
N ILE A 26 -47.11 -14.39 24.27
CA ILE A 26 -46.75 -14.65 25.67
C ILE A 26 -46.57 -13.33 26.44
N TYR A 27 -46.22 -12.25 25.73
CA TYR A 27 -45.91 -10.97 26.33
C TYR A 27 -47.04 -9.97 26.09
N THR A 28 -47.08 -8.92 26.91
CA THR A 28 -47.92 -7.75 26.62
C THR A 28 -47.21 -6.90 25.57
N TYR A 29 -47.79 -6.77 24.38
CA TYR A 29 -47.17 -6.05 23.27
C TYR A 29 -48.11 -5.05 22.63
N ARG A 30 -47.53 -4.08 21.91
CA ARG A 30 -48.24 -3.15 21.03
C ARG A 30 -47.61 -3.13 19.63
N GLN A 31 -48.42 -2.82 18.63
CA GLN A 31 -47.96 -2.56 17.27
C GLN A 31 -47.82 -1.05 17.07
N VAL A 32 -46.66 -0.63 16.56
CA VAL A 32 -46.34 0.78 16.28
C VAL A 32 -45.98 0.91 14.81
N PRO A 33 -46.43 1.96 14.09
CA PRO A 33 -45.99 2.20 12.71
C PRO A 33 -44.47 2.24 12.60
N ASN A 34 -43.90 1.66 11.56
CA ASN A 34 -42.47 1.73 11.30
C ASN A 34 -42.16 2.90 10.34
N PRO A 35 -41.58 4.02 10.81
CA PRO A 35 -41.34 5.20 9.99
C PRO A 35 -40.34 4.96 8.85
N ASN A 36 -39.44 3.98 9.01
CA ASN A 36 -38.33 3.74 8.10
C ASN A 36 -38.64 2.73 6.97
N GLY A 37 -39.88 2.26 6.87
CA GLY A 37 -40.31 1.33 5.82
C GLY A 37 -39.79 -0.10 6.00
N GLY A 38 -40.66 -1.08 5.81
CA GLY A 38 -40.34 -2.52 5.84
C GLY A 38 -41.51 -3.35 5.34
N ARG A 39 -41.28 -4.64 5.02
CA ARG A 39 -42.25 -5.54 4.36
C ARG A 39 -43.62 -5.72 5.05
N GLY A 40 -43.83 -5.15 6.24
CA GLY A 40 -45.08 -5.22 6.98
C GLY A 40 -45.56 -3.92 7.64
N GLY A 41 -44.96 -2.76 7.38
CA GLY A 41 -45.47 -1.44 7.83
C GLY A 41 -45.47 -1.14 9.34
N PHE A 42 -45.32 -2.15 10.21
CA PHE A 42 -45.38 -2.02 11.66
C PHE A 42 -44.22 -2.73 12.35
N LYS A 43 -43.89 -2.28 13.56
CA LYS A 43 -42.95 -2.91 14.49
C LYS A 43 -43.65 -3.25 15.80
N TYR A 44 -43.16 -4.27 16.47
CA TYR A 44 -43.67 -4.68 17.77
C TYR A 44 -42.84 -4.08 18.89
N GLU A 45 -43.51 -3.63 19.93
CA GLU A 45 -42.88 -3.24 21.19
C GLU A 45 -43.51 -4.02 22.34
N ILE A 46 -42.67 -4.52 23.24
CA ILE A 46 -43.07 -5.40 24.34
C ILE A 46 -42.93 -4.64 25.65
N ALA A 47 -43.92 -4.75 26.52
CA ALA A 47 -43.89 -4.12 27.84
C ALA A 47 -42.85 -4.82 28.73
N LEU A 48 -41.96 -4.03 29.34
CA LEU A 48 -40.93 -4.51 30.26
C LEU A 48 -41.53 -5.34 31.40
N ASP A 49 -42.66 -4.90 31.94
CA ASP A 49 -43.36 -5.54 33.07
C ASP A 49 -43.86 -6.97 32.73
N SER A 50 -43.99 -7.29 31.44
CA SER A 50 -44.39 -8.63 30.97
C SER A 50 -43.21 -9.58 30.73
N LEU A 51 -41.97 -9.10 30.84
CA LEU A 51 -40.77 -9.92 30.68
C LEU A 51 -40.47 -10.73 31.95
N PRO A 52 -39.69 -11.82 31.86
CA PRO A 52 -39.19 -12.54 33.03
C PRO A 52 -38.44 -11.60 33.98
N LYS A 53 -38.54 -11.84 35.29
CA LYS A 53 -37.95 -10.98 36.34
C LYS A 53 -36.44 -10.74 36.12
N GLU A 54 -35.71 -11.78 35.71
CA GLU A 54 -34.28 -11.69 35.36
C GLU A 54 -34.00 -10.69 34.22
N ALA A 55 -34.86 -10.66 33.20
CA ALA A 55 -34.72 -9.73 32.07
C ALA A 55 -35.07 -8.28 32.47
N GLN A 56 -36.01 -8.11 33.41
CA GLN A 56 -36.33 -6.80 33.98
C GLN A 56 -35.14 -6.24 34.79
N GLU A 57 -34.53 -7.07 35.63
CA GLU A 57 -33.37 -6.69 36.45
C GLU A 57 -32.18 -6.27 35.57
N ARG A 58 -31.84 -7.08 34.55
CA ARG A 58 -30.79 -6.75 33.57
C ARG A 58 -31.03 -5.42 32.86
N TYR A 59 -32.27 -5.11 32.51
CA TYR A 59 -32.60 -3.83 31.88
C TYR A 59 -32.27 -2.66 32.82
N TRP A 60 -32.70 -2.74 34.08
CA TRP A 60 -32.45 -1.68 35.06
C TRP A 60 -30.97 -1.56 35.43
N GLU A 61 -30.21 -2.66 35.47
CA GLU A 61 -28.76 -2.63 35.62
C GLU A 61 -28.07 -1.91 34.46
N ASN A 62 -28.44 -2.23 33.22
CA ASN A 62 -27.90 -1.56 32.03
C ASN A 62 -28.20 -0.06 32.04
N VAL A 63 -29.40 0.34 32.47
CA VAL A 63 -29.77 1.75 32.61
C VAL A 63 -28.93 2.44 33.69
N ARG A 64 -28.71 1.80 34.85
CA ARG A 64 -27.85 2.35 35.92
C ARG A 64 -26.40 2.48 35.47
N LEU A 65 -25.87 1.48 34.77
CA LEU A 65 -24.53 1.50 34.19
C LEU A 65 -24.39 2.65 33.17
N ALA A 66 -25.36 2.81 32.27
CA ALA A 66 -25.37 3.91 31.31
C ALA A 66 -25.40 5.29 32.00
N GLN A 67 -26.19 5.44 33.06
CA GLN A 67 -26.24 6.68 33.84
C GLN A 67 -24.92 6.97 34.57
N ALA A 68 -24.27 5.94 35.13
CA ALA A 68 -22.97 6.09 35.79
C ALA A 68 -21.86 6.47 34.79
N VAL A 69 -21.86 5.87 33.59
CA VAL A 69 -20.92 6.22 32.50
C VAL A 69 -21.12 7.66 32.04
N GLU A 70 -22.36 8.13 31.90
CA GLU A 70 -22.64 9.51 31.49
C GLU A 70 -22.25 10.52 32.58
N ALA A 71 -22.47 10.19 33.86
CA ALA A 71 -22.04 11.00 34.99
C ALA A 71 -20.51 11.07 35.15
N ALA A 72 -19.78 10.04 34.70
CA ALA A 72 -18.33 9.98 34.73
C ALA A 72 -17.64 10.74 33.58
N LYS A 73 -18.39 11.20 32.56
CA LYS A 73 -17.81 12.04 31.50
C LYS A 73 -17.42 13.40 32.10
N PRO A 74 -16.16 13.82 31.99
CA PRO A 74 -15.74 15.13 32.49
C PRO A 74 -16.49 16.23 31.71
N LYS A 75 -17.11 17.18 32.43
CA LYS A 75 -17.68 18.40 31.85
C LYS A 75 -16.56 19.28 31.28
N ARG A 76 -16.08 18.97 30.08
CA ARG A 76 -15.11 19.79 29.36
C ARG A 76 -15.80 21.09 28.90
N GLY A 77 -15.44 22.21 29.52
CA GLY A 77 -15.71 23.52 28.95
C GLY A 77 -15.06 23.64 27.57
N ARG A 78 -15.66 24.42 26.67
CA ARG A 78 -15.12 24.66 25.33
C ARG A 78 -13.69 25.20 25.45
N PRO A 79 -12.67 24.56 24.87
CA PRO A 79 -11.29 25.03 24.96
C PRO A 79 -11.19 26.45 24.37
N SER A 80 -10.37 27.29 25.00
CA SER A 80 -10.13 28.65 24.53
C SER A 80 -9.47 28.62 23.14
N LYS A 81 -9.68 29.66 22.32
CA LYS A 81 -9.03 29.78 21.00
C LYS A 81 -7.49 29.67 21.08
N ALA A 82 -6.90 30.12 22.18
CA ALA A 82 -5.45 30.01 22.41
C ALA A 82 -5.01 28.56 22.66
N ALA A 83 -5.80 27.79 23.41
CA ALA A 83 -5.52 26.37 23.63
C ALA A 83 -5.65 25.55 22.34
N ILE A 84 -6.62 25.91 21.48
CA ILE A 84 -6.79 25.28 20.16
C ILE A 84 -5.56 25.56 19.28
N ARG A 85 -5.14 26.83 19.14
CA ARG A 85 -3.95 27.18 18.35
C ARG A 85 -2.67 26.52 18.85
N LYS A 86 -2.51 26.41 20.18
CA LYS A 86 -1.36 25.74 20.78
C LYS A 86 -1.36 24.25 20.44
N ALA A 87 -2.51 23.58 20.57
CA ALA A 87 -2.66 22.18 20.23
C ALA A 87 -2.46 21.91 18.72
N GLU A 88 -2.92 22.83 17.86
CA GLU A 88 -2.69 22.75 16.41
C GLU A 88 -1.20 22.88 16.07
N ALA A 89 -0.50 23.85 16.66
CA ALA A 89 0.94 24.01 16.46
C ALA A 89 1.74 22.80 16.97
N GLU A 90 1.38 22.25 18.13
CA GLU A 90 2.01 21.06 18.70
C GLU A 90 1.75 19.82 17.83
N ALA A 91 0.53 19.67 17.29
CA ALA A 91 0.22 18.60 16.35
C ALA A 91 0.99 18.73 15.02
N GLU A 92 1.19 19.95 14.53
CA GLU A 92 1.97 20.23 13.32
C GLU A 92 3.46 19.94 13.53
N GLU A 93 4.00 20.25 14.72
CA GLU A 93 5.38 19.91 15.11
C GLU A 93 5.59 18.40 15.27
N VAL A 94 4.63 17.68 15.89
CA VAL A 94 4.68 16.22 16.00
C VAL A 94 4.67 15.58 14.61
N LYS A 95 3.76 16.01 13.73
CA LYS A 95 3.69 15.52 12.35
C LYS A 95 4.99 15.82 11.59
N ALA A 96 5.56 17.01 11.80
CA ALA A 96 6.81 17.38 11.16
C ALA A 96 7.96 16.44 11.57
N ASN A 97 8.03 16.11 12.87
CA ASN A 97 9.02 15.18 13.41
C ASN A 97 8.82 13.74 12.88
N GLU A 98 7.58 13.28 12.76
CA GLU A 98 7.28 11.95 12.17
C GLU A 98 7.76 11.85 10.72
N GLU A 99 7.46 12.86 9.89
CA GLU A 99 7.93 12.92 8.50
C GLU A 99 9.46 12.91 8.41
N TYR A 100 10.14 13.63 9.30
CA TYR A 100 11.60 13.61 9.35
C TYR A 100 12.15 12.26 9.79
N LEU A 101 11.57 11.61 10.79
CA LEU A 101 11.99 10.27 11.24
C LEU A 101 11.77 9.21 10.15
N ALA A 102 10.71 9.33 9.36
CA ALA A 102 10.40 8.42 8.25
C ALA A 102 11.32 8.60 7.02
N ALA A 103 12.02 9.72 6.90
CA ALA A 103 12.87 10.00 5.75
C ALA A 103 14.14 9.11 5.70
N PRO A 104 14.63 8.75 4.50
CA PRO A 104 15.93 8.08 4.34
C PRO A 104 17.09 8.90 4.91
N ASN A 105 18.16 8.24 5.37
CA ASN A 105 19.31 8.91 6.00
C ASN A 105 19.96 9.99 5.11
N TRP A 106 20.08 9.76 3.80
CA TRP A 106 20.64 10.75 2.88
C TRP A 106 19.80 12.04 2.85
N GLN A 107 18.49 11.92 3.00
CA GLN A 107 17.55 13.02 2.97
C GLN A 107 17.53 13.77 4.31
N LYS A 108 17.67 13.06 5.43
CA LYS A 108 17.91 13.64 6.77
C LYS A 108 19.20 14.48 6.78
N ASN A 109 20.32 13.90 6.35
CA ASN A 109 21.61 14.60 6.27
C ASN A 109 21.53 15.84 5.38
N ALA A 110 20.82 15.77 4.25
CA ALA A 110 20.61 16.92 3.38
C ALA A 110 19.80 18.04 4.06
N VAL A 111 18.78 17.68 4.84
CA VAL A 111 17.98 18.65 5.62
C VAL A 111 18.82 19.27 6.74
N ASP A 112 19.58 18.46 7.49
CA ASP A 112 20.36 18.96 8.63
C ASP A 112 21.50 19.89 8.16
N ASN A 113 22.16 19.56 7.04
CA ASN A 113 23.16 20.46 6.43
C ASN A 113 22.52 21.79 6.00
N ARG A 114 21.34 21.75 5.38
CA ARG A 114 20.61 22.98 4.99
C ARG A 114 20.18 23.78 6.20
N LEU A 115 19.69 23.11 7.24
CA LEU A 115 19.24 23.75 8.46
C LEU A 115 20.41 24.47 9.14
N TYR A 116 21.57 23.81 9.23
CA TYR A 116 22.79 24.41 9.75
C TYR A 116 23.17 25.70 9.00
N ILE A 117 23.22 25.66 7.67
CA ILE A 117 23.53 26.85 6.85
C ILE A 117 22.47 27.95 7.06
N VAL A 118 21.19 27.59 7.15
CA VAL A 118 20.11 28.55 7.37
C VAL A 118 20.22 29.22 8.74
N GLU A 119 20.47 28.47 9.80
CA GLU A 119 20.61 28.98 11.17
C GLU A 119 21.80 29.92 11.31
N GLN A 120 22.97 29.52 10.80
CA GLN A 120 24.19 30.33 10.89
C GLN A 120 24.08 31.62 10.09
N THR A 121 23.34 31.59 8.98
CA THR A 121 23.25 32.75 8.11
C THR A 121 22.03 33.61 8.37
N LEU A 122 21.04 33.19 9.17
CA LEU A 122 19.68 33.77 9.26
C LEU A 122 19.66 35.32 9.34
N GLN A 123 20.56 35.89 10.15
CA GLN A 123 20.68 37.33 10.40
C GLN A 123 21.66 38.07 9.48
N LEU A 124 22.41 37.34 8.64
CA LEU A 124 23.38 37.90 7.71
C LEU A 124 22.71 38.42 6.45
N GLY A 125 23.11 39.63 6.03
CA GLY A 125 22.84 40.15 4.69
C GLY A 125 23.71 39.48 3.63
N GLN A 126 23.47 39.80 2.35
CA GLN A 126 24.10 39.13 1.21
C GLN A 126 25.63 38.97 1.32
N LYS A 127 26.36 40.06 1.60
CA LYS A 127 27.83 40.03 1.74
C LYS A 127 28.30 39.13 2.89
N GLY A 128 27.56 39.10 3.99
CA GLY A 128 27.87 38.23 5.13
C GLY A 128 27.66 36.75 4.80
N ILE A 129 26.67 36.43 3.96
CA ILE A 129 26.45 35.07 3.46
C ILE A 129 27.61 34.64 2.56
N GLU A 130 28.01 35.49 1.62
CA GLU A 130 29.12 35.21 0.70
C GLU A 130 30.42 34.92 1.47
N GLN A 131 30.72 35.74 2.48
CA GLN A 131 31.88 35.54 3.33
C GLN A 131 31.78 34.25 4.15
N TRP A 132 30.63 33.99 4.79
CA TRP A 132 30.44 32.78 5.59
C TRP A 132 30.58 31.50 4.75
N LEU A 133 29.99 31.48 3.55
CA LEU A 133 30.11 30.35 2.62
C LEU A 133 31.55 30.10 2.19
N LEU A 134 32.32 31.17 1.94
CA LEU A 134 33.73 31.08 1.56
C LEU A 134 34.58 30.52 2.72
N GLU A 135 34.38 31.03 3.94
CA GLU A 135 35.10 30.60 5.14
C GLU A 135 34.83 29.13 5.49
N HIS A 136 33.62 28.64 5.22
CA HIS A 136 33.20 27.27 5.54
C HIS A 136 33.34 26.31 4.35
N GLY A 137 33.83 26.78 3.20
CA GLY A 137 34.03 25.95 2.00
C GLY A 137 32.74 25.41 1.38
N GLU A 138 31.61 26.08 1.60
CA GLU A 138 30.30 25.64 1.15
C GLU A 138 30.05 26.01 -0.31
N ASN A 139 29.86 25.00 -1.17
CA ASN A 139 29.63 25.21 -2.60
C ASN A 139 28.15 25.43 -2.92
N VAL A 140 27.59 26.53 -2.39
CA VAL A 140 26.18 26.90 -2.54
C VAL A 140 26.06 28.36 -2.94
N SER A 141 25.10 28.71 -3.79
CA SER A 141 24.86 30.11 -4.14
C SER A 141 24.05 30.85 -3.06
N VAL A 142 24.30 32.15 -2.89
CA VAL A 142 23.55 33.01 -1.97
C VAL A 142 22.03 32.96 -2.22
N ALA A 143 21.63 32.91 -3.50
CA ALA A 143 20.23 32.77 -3.89
C ALA A 143 19.60 31.46 -3.36
N THR A 144 20.39 30.38 -3.30
CA THR A 144 19.94 29.10 -2.75
C THR A 144 19.77 29.19 -1.23
N VAL A 145 20.68 29.86 -0.53
CA VAL A 145 20.56 30.13 0.91
C VAL A 145 19.29 30.93 1.21
N TYR A 146 19.00 31.99 0.45
CA TYR A 146 17.76 32.74 0.60
C TYR A 146 16.51 31.90 0.34
N ARG A 147 16.54 31.00 -0.66
CA ARG A 147 15.45 30.05 -0.89
C ARG A 147 15.23 29.13 0.30
N TRP A 148 16.30 28.59 0.90
CA TRP A 148 16.19 27.75 2.08
C TRP A 148 15.67 28.52 3.30
N ARG A 149 16.13 29.76 3.53
CA ARG A 149 15.58 30.62 4.59
C ARG A 149 14.10 30.86 4.41
N LYS A 150 13.68 31.21 3.19
CA LYS A 150 12.25 31.43 2.89
C LYS A 150 11.44 30.17 3.16
N ALA A 151 11.92 29.01 2.72
CA ALA A 151 11.25 27.73 2.97
C ALA A 151 11.16 27.43 4.47
N TYR A 152 12.26 27.61 5.21
CA TYR A 152 12.33 27.39 6.65
C TYR A 152 11.39 28.32 7.44
N LEU A 153 11.34 29.61 7.09
CA LEU A 153 10.44 30.57 7.74
C LEU A 153 8.95 30.30 7.47
N GLN A 154 8.63 29.63 6.36
CA GLN A 154 7.24 29.34 5.96
C GLN A 154 6.74 27.98 6.44
N GLY A 155 7.61 26.97 6.54
CA GLY A 155 7.21 25.59 6.83
C GLY A 155 8.21 24.81 7.70
N GLY A 156 9.05 25.51 8.45
CA GLY A 156 9.98 24.93 9.41
C GLY A 156 10.99 23.97 8.79
N LYS A 157 11.47 23.01 9.59
CA LYS A 157 12.50 22.03 9.19
C LYS A 157 12.08 21.20 7.97
N ASN A 158 10.80 20.82 7.86
CA ASN A 158 10.33 19.95 6.78
C ASN A 158 10.30 20.64 5.42
N ALA A 159 10.17 21.97 5.38
CA ALA A 159 10.26 22.71 4.13
C ALA A 159 11.66 22.64 3.47
N LEU A 160 12.68 22.18 4.21
CA LEU A 160 14.03 21.97 3.69
C LEU A 160 14.20 20.60 3.00
N PHE A 161 13.19 19.73 2.98
CA PHE A 161 13.26 18.45 2.28
C PHE A 161 13.54 18.62 0.78
N THR A 162 14.33 17.71 0.20
CA THR A 162 14.39 17.60 -1.26
C THR A 162 13.08 17.03 -1.77
N GLY A 163 12.48 17.64 -2.80
CA GLY A 163 11.36 17.04 -3.55
C GLY A 163 11.73 15.79 -4.36
N TYR A 164 12.89 15.20 -4.09
CA TYR A 164 13.43 14.02 -4.76
C TYR A 164 12.87 12.76 -4.10
N GLY A 165 12.38 11.81 -4.90
CA GLY A 165 11.77 10.57 -4.40
C GLY A 165 10.24 10.60 -4.31
N ASN A 166 9.60 11.77 -4.43
CA ASN A 166 8.14 11.90 -4.34
C ASN A 166 7.37 11.31 -5.53
N ARG A 167 8.06 10.94 -6.62
CA ARG A 167 7.47 10.28 -7.81
C ARG A 167 7.65 8.77 -7.81
N LYS A 168 8.05 8.16 -6.69
CA LYS A 168 8.29 6.73 -6.61
C LYS A 168 6.97 5.98 -6.81
N GLY A 169 6.86 5.28 -7.95
CA GLY A 169 5.66 4.52 -8.33
C GLY A 169 4.83 5.20 -9.42
N GLU A 170 5.03 6.49 -9.68
CA GLU A 170 4.41 7.13 -10.84
C GLU A 170 5.06 6.58 -12.12
N SER A 171 4.25 5.99 -13.00
CA SER A 171 4.65 5.63 -14.35
C SER A 171 4.11 6.69 -15.31
N ILE A 172 4.99 7.23 -16.16
CA ILE A 172 4.57 8.10 -17.28
C ILE A 172 3.84 7.28 -18.35
N ILE A 173 4.10 5.97 -18.39
CA ILE A 173 3.53 5.05 -19.37
C ILE A 173 2.21 4.50 -18.81
N PRO A 174 1.08 4.64 -19.52
CA PRO A 174 -0.17 3.96 -19.20
C PRO A 174 -0.06 2.42 -19.22
N ASP A 175 -0.92 1.72 -18.48
CA ASP A 175 -0.82 0.25 -18.32
C ASP A 175 -1.15 -0.51 -19.60
N ASP A 176 -2.18 -0.10 -20.33
CA ASP A 176 -2.55 -0.60 -21.65
C ASP A 176 -1.38 -0.49 -22.66
N VAL A 177 -0.71 0.66 -22.68
CA VAL A 177 0.47 0.91 -23.52
C VAL A 177 1.63 0.00 -23.12
N PHE A 178 1.81 -0.22 -21.82
CA PHE A 178 2.87 -1.09 -21.31
C PHE A 178 2.61 -2.56 -21.60
N GLU A 179 1.38 -3.03 -21.46
CA GLU A 179 0.96 -4.40 -21.79
C GLU A 179 1.23 -4.74 -23.26
N VAL A 180 0.97 -3.81 -24.19
CA VAL A 180 1.31 -4.01 -25.61
C VAL A 180 2.81 -4.27 -25.78
N PHE A 181 3.68 -3.47 -25.14
CA PHE A 181 5.12 -3.72 -25.17
C PHE A 181 5.51 -5.05 -24.56
N MET A 182 4.92 -5.39 -23.41
CA MET A 182 5.19 -6.62 -22.70
C MET A 182 4.81 -7.86 -23.53
N SER A 183 3.73 -7.80 -24.29
CA SER A 183 3.31 -8.88 -25.18
C SER A 183 4.34 -9.19 -26.28
N CYS A 184 5.04 -8.17 -26.80
CA CYS A 184 6.13 -8.36 -27.77
C CYS A 184 7.44 -8.80 -27.10
N TYR A 185 7.73 -8.27 -25.91
CA TYR A 185 9.03 -8.43 -25.25
C TYR A 185 9.19 -9.75 -24.48
N MET A 186 8.12 -10.22 -23.82
CA MET A 186 8.13 -11.43 -22.98
C MET A 186 7.80 -12.68 -23.80
N THR A 187 8.62 -12.94 -24.81
CA THR A 187 8.47 -14.09 -25.69
C THR A 187 9.73 -14.95 -25.66
N GLU A 188 9.56 -16.28 -25.71
CA GLU A 188 10.67 -17.25 -25.69
C GLU A 188 11.60 -17.15 -26.93
N GLY A 189 11.15 -16.46 -27.98
CA GLY A 189 11.96 -16.16 -29.18
C GLY A 189 13.11 -15.18 -28.95
N LYS A 190 13.29 -14.67 -27.72
CA LYS A 190 14.39 -13.76 -27.32
C LYS A 190 14.48 -12.52 -28.22
N VAL A 191 13.34 -12.01 -28.65
CA VAL A 191 13.26 -10.78 -29.46
C VAL A 191 14.03 -9.67 -28.77
N SER A 192 14.88 -8.95 -29.50
CA SER A 192 15.67 -7.85 -28.92
C SER A 192 14.74 -6.77 -28.38
N THR A 193 15.14 -6.07 -27.31
CA THR A 193 14.28 -5.03 -26.70
C THR A 193 13.87 -3.97 -27.73
N ARG A 194 14.78 -3.62 -28.64
CA ARG A 194 14.51 -2.65 -29.72
C ARG A 194 13.48 -3.17 -30.72
N ALA A 195 13.56 -4.44 -31.13
CA ALA A 195 12.58 -5.03 -32.04
C ALA A 195 11.20 -5.14 -31.39
N ALA A 196 11.13 -5.59 -30.13
CA ALA A 196 9.89 -5.63 -29.37
C ALA A 196 9.26 -4.23 -29.21
N TYR A 197 10.09 -3.21 -28.95
CA TYR A 197 9.65 -1.82 -28.92
C TYR A 197 9.12 -1.33 -30.26
N LEU A 198 9.80 -1.59 -31.38
CA LEU A 198 9.33 -1.19 -32.70
C LEU A 198 7.99 -1.84 -33.06
N ALA A 199 7.83 -3.13 -32.73
CA ALA A 199 6.57 -3.85 -32.92
C ALA A 199 5.43 -3.23 -32.07
N ALA A 200 5.70 -2.96 -30.80
CA ALA A 200 4.74 -2.36 -29.89
C ALA A 200 4.32 -0.96 -30.34
N ILE A 201 5.28 -0.10 -30.72
CA ILE A 201 4.99 1.24 -31.25
C ILE A 201 4.21 1.18 -32.56
N GLY A 202 4.53 0.23 -33.45
CA GLY A 202 3.79 0.00 -34.68
C GLY A 202 2.32 -0.35 -34.40
N HIS A 203 2.08 -1.23 -33.41
CA HIS A 203 0.74 -1.58 -32.97
C HIS A 203 0.00 -0.38 -32.34
N LEU A 204 0.68 0.35 -31.45
CA LEU A 204 0.10 1.50 -30.76
C LEU A 204 -0.30 2.61 -31.73
N ARG A 205 0.55 2.95 -32.70
CA ARG A 205 0.24 3.96 -33.72
C ARG A 205 -0.94 3.59 -34.61
N LYS A 206 -1.17 2.29 -34.83
CA LYS A 206 -2.26 1.80 -35.68
C LYS A 206 -3.60 1.80 -34.95
N ASN A 207 -3.60 1.45 -33.67
CA ASN A 207 -4.82 1.17 -32.91
C ASN A 207 -5.18 2.27 -31.89
N TYR A 208 -4.25 3.16 -31.56
CA TYR A 208 -4.43 4.19 -30.54
C TYR A 208 -3.94 5.56 -31.03
N GLN A 209 -4.61 6.61 -30.56
CA GLN A 209 -4.27 8.00 -30.86
C GLN A 209 -3.29 8.53 -29.81
N CYS A 210 -2.02 8.12 -29.90
CA CYS A 210 -0.98 8.55 -28.97
C CYS A 210 -0.20 9.75 -29.53
N GLU A 211 -0.42 10.95 -29.00
CA GLU A 211 0.37 12.15 -29.36
C GLU A 211 1.84 12.03 -28.95
N LYS A 212 2.10 11.40 -27.80
CA LYS A 212 3.46 11.22 -27.25
C LYS A 212 3.70 9.77 -26.92
N LEU A 213 4.60 9.15 -27.67
CA LEU A 213 5.02 7.79 -27.44
C LEU A 213 6.17 7.75 -26.41
N PRO A 214 6.13 6.82 -25.44
CA PRO A 214 7.24 6.64 -24.51
C PRO A 214 8.51 6.20 -25.22
N SER A 215 9.67 6.56 -24.67
CA SER A 215 10.95 6.10 -25.18
C SER A 215 11.22 4.64 -24.81
N LEU A 216 12.08 3.97 -25.58
CA LEU A 216 12.58 2.62 -25.27
C LEU A 216 13.10 2.52 -23.82
N GLN A 217 13.86 3.53 -23.38
CA GLN A 217 14.43 3.55 -22.03
C GLN A 217 13.35 3.60 -20.94
N ALA A 218 12.24 4.30 -21.19
CA ALA A 218 11.12 4.35 -20.25
C ALA A 218 10.46 2.96 -20.10
N PHE A 219 10.26 2.24 -21.22
CA PHE A 219 9.77 0.85 -21.19
C PHE A 219 10.74 -0.08 -20.44
N GLU A 220 12.04 0.00 -20.72
CA GLU A 220 13.03 -0.83 -20.03
C GLU A 220 13.09 -0.55 -18.53
N TYR A 221 13.05 0.73 -18.14
CA TYR A 221 13.04 1.14 -16.74
C TYR A 221 11.80 0.58 -16.02
N ARG A 222 10.62 0.77 -16.61
CA ARG A 222 9.36 0.26 -16.06
C ARG A 222 9.39 -1.26 -15.93
N CYS A 223 9.84 -1.97 -16.98
CA CYS A 223 9.98 -3.42 -17.00
C CYS A 223 10.92 -3.94 -15.90
N ARG A 224 12.10 -3.32 -15.70
CA ARG A 224 13.02 -3.70 -14.61
C ARG A 224 12.46 -3.42 -13.21
N ARG A 225 11.66 -2.37 -13.08
CA ARG A 225 11.08 -1.93 -11.80
C ARG A 225 9.91 -2.82 -11.37
N GLU A 226 9.05 -3.20 -12.31
CA GLU A 226 7.81 -3.95 -12.04
C GLU A 226 8.02 -5.46 -12.09
N ILE A 227 9.04 -5.94 -12.82
CA ILE A 227 9.23 -7.37 -13.06
C ILE A 227 10.64 -7.80 -12.69
N ASP A 228 10.68 -8.78 -11.78
CA ASP A 228 11.91 -9.38 -11.32
C ASP A 228 12.76 -9.94 -12.46
N GLU A 229 14.09 -9.92 -12.29
CA GLU A 229 15.02 -10.42 -13.30
C GLU A 229 14.77 -11.91 -13.59
N SER A 230 14.50 -12.73 -12.58
CA SER A 230 14.27 -14.15 -12.77
C SER A 230 12.99 -14.42 -13.56
N ALA A 231 11.92 -13.66 -13.33
CA ALA A 231 10.67 -13.75 -14.09
C ALA A 231 10.85 -13.32 -15.55
N ARG A 232 11.59 -12.22 -15.80
CA ARG A 232 11.96 -11.79 -17.17
C ARG A 232 12.79 -12.85 -17.89
N TYR A 233 13.71 -13.51 -17.17
CA TYR A 233 14.52 -14.57 -17.73
C TYR A 233 13.67 -15.82 -18.03
N PHE A 234 12.78 -16.21 -17.13
CA PHE A 234 11.86 -17.31 -17.35
C PHE A 234 11.02 -17.12 -18.61
N ALA A 235 10.34 -15.98 -18.75
CA ALA A 235 9.48 -15.70 -19.89
C ALA A 235 10.22 -15.64 -21.24
N ARG A 236 11.51 -15.26 -21.24
CA ARG A 236 12.29 -15.08 -22.47
C ARG A 236 13.18 -16.27 -22.83
N TYR A 237 13.54 -17.11 -21.87
CA TYR A 237 14.47 -18.22 -22.08
C TYR A 237 13.85 -19.60 -21.81
N GLY A 238 12.64 -19.63 -21.23
CA GLY A 238 11.91 -20.85 -20.90
C GLY A 238 12.38 -21.51 -19.61
N GLN A 239 11.60 -22.49 -19.15
CA GLN A 239 11.80 -23.19 -17.87
C GLN A 239 13.18 -23.86 -17.77
N SER A 240 13.62 -24.56 -18.83
CA SER A 240 14.87 -25.34 -18.79
C SER A 240 16.11 -24.45 -18.65
N ALA A 241 16.12 -23.27 -19.26
CA ALA A 241 17.21 -22.31 -19.09
C ALA A 241 17.14 -21.64 -17.71
N TRP A 242 15.94 -21.28 -17.26
CA TRP A 242 15.72 -20.71 -15.94
C TRP A 242 16.16 -21.67 -14.83
N ASN A 243 15.80 -22.96 -14.90
CA ASN A 243 16.21 -23.99 -13.94
C ASN A 243 17.74 -24.12 -13.85
N ARG A 244 18.47 -23.95 -14.96
CA ARG A 244 19.93 -24.00 -14.96
C ARG A 244 20.57 -22.78 -14.31
N LYS A 245 19.95 -21.60 -14.42
CA LYS A 245 20.50 -20.33 -13.90
C LYS A 245 20.06 -20.00 -12.48
N TYR A 246 18.76 -20.15 -12.20
CA TYR A 246 18.12 -19.77 -10.94
C TYR A 246 17.58 -20.97 -10.15
N GLY A 247 17.50 -22.15 -10.78
CA GLY A 247 17.05 -23.36 -10.08
C GLY A 247 18.02 -23.76 -8.98
N ARG A 248 17.48 -24.34 -7.91
CA ARG A 248 18.26 -24.83 -6.78
C ARG A 248 19.09 -26.05 -7.23
N SER A 249 20.40 -25.92 -7.22
CA SER A 249 21.33 -27.04 -7.41
C SER A 249 21.88 -27.50 -6.06
N ILE A 250 22.16 -28.80 -5.96
CA ILE A 250 22.86 -29.39 -4.82
C ILE A 250 24.17 -29.95 -5.36
N THR A 251 25.29 -29.47 -4.83
CA THR A 251 26.60 -30.06 -5.12
C THR A 251 26.71 -31.39 -4.37
N ARG A 252 26.97 -32.47 -5.11
CA ARG A 252 27.17 -33.79 -4.51
C ARG A 252 28.63 -33.93 -4.06
N ASP A 253 28.83 -34.44 -2.85
CA ASP A 253 30.14 -34.87 -2.38
C ASP A 253 30.40 -36.29 -2.88
N TYR A 254 31.37 -36.44 -3.79
CA TYR A 254 31.75 -37.73 -4.39
C TYR A 254 32.83 -38.45 -3.58
N SER A 255 33.38 -37.86 -2.51
CA SER A 255 34.52 -38.42 -1.77
C SER A 255 34.24 -39.78 -1.10
N LYS A 256 32.97 -40.11 -0.88
CA LYS A 256 32.52 -41.33 -0.21
C LYS A 256 31.85 -42.34 -1.14
N ILE A 257 31.73 -42.03 -2.44
CA ILE A 257 31.03 -42.90 -3.40
C ILE A 257 32.04 -43.88 -3.99
N THR A 258 31.80 -45.18 -3.78
CA THR A 258 32.61 -46.25 -4.35
C THR A 258 32.19 -46.56 -5.80
N CYS A 259 33.12 -47.10 -6.60
CA CYS A 259 32.83 -47.44 -7.99
C CYS A 259 31.69 -48.46 -8.08
N GLY A 260 30.64 -48.14 -8.85
CA GLY A 260 29.46 -49.00 -9.02
C GLY A 260 28.37 -48.85 -7.94
N GLU A 261 28.60 -48.06 -6.89
CA GLU A 261 27.60 -47.79 -5.84
C GLU A 261 26.40 -46.98 -6.36
N CYS A 262 26.64 -46.14 -7.36
CA CYS A 262 25.60 -45.41 -8.05
C CYS A 262 25.84 -45.41 -9.56
N VAL A 263 24.82 -45.80 -10.32
CA VAL A 263 24.83 -45.79 -11.79
C VAL A 263 23.74 -44.85 -12.26
N PHE A 264 24.13 -43.83 -13.01
CA PHE A 264 23.20 -42.92 -13.67
C PHE A 264 23.16 -43.26 -15.15
N SER A 265 21.97 -43.60 -15.63
CA SER A 265 21.72 -43.62 -17.06
C SER A 265 21.31 -42.21 -17.48
N ASP A 266 22.12 -41.60 -18.33
CA ASP A 266 21.70 -40.42 -19.08
C ASP A 266 21.15 -40.87 -20.43
N HIS A 267 20.14 -40.16 -20.92
CA HIS A 267 19.56 -40.42 -22.23
C HIS A 267 19.96 -39.29 -23.16
N MET A 268 20.47 -39.65 -24.34
CA MET A 268 20.80 -38.68 -25.37
C MET A 268 19.86 -38.89 -26.55
N GLN A 269 19.11 -37.87 -26.91
CA GLN A 269 18.44 -37.83 -28.20
C GLN A 269 19.45 -37.39 -29.25
N LEU A 270 19.71 -38.26 -30.22
CA LEU A 270 20.55 -37.97 -31.38
C LEU A 270 19.65 -37.40 -32.48
N ASP A 271 19.87 -36.17 -32.94
CA ASP A 271 19.16 -35.62 -34.13
C ASP A 271 19.86 -36.08 -35.40
N LEU A 272 19.84 -37.41 -35.62
CA LEU A 272 20.41 -38.07 -36.77
C LEU A 272 19.31 -38.81 -37.51
N MET A 273 19.23 -38.62 -38.82
CA MET A 273 18.44 -39.53 -39.65
C MET A 273 19.24 -40.83 -39.84
N VAL A 274 18.60 -41.95 -39.54
CA VAL A 274 19.21 -43.28 -39.64
C VAL A 274 18.36 -44.16 -40.55
N SER A 275 18.99 -44.81 -41.51
CA SER A 275 18.36 -45.88 -42.29
C SER A 275 18.56 -47.21 -41.60
N LEU A 276 17.46 -47.87 -41.26
CA LEU A 276 17.47 -49.19 -40.66
C LEU A 276 17.71 -50.28 -41.73
N PRO A 277 18.16 -51.49 -41.32
CA PRO A 277 18.41 -52.59 -42.26
C PRO A 277 17.19 -53.03 -43.07
N ASP A 278 15.98 -52.72 -42.61
CA ASP A 278 14.71 -52.99 -43.30
C ASP A 278 14.36 -51.92 -44.36
N GLY A 279 15.22 -50.92 -44.54
CA GLY A 279 15.04 -49.82 -45.50
C GLY A 279 14.18 -48.67 -44.98
N THR A 280 13.70 -48.72 -43.74
CA THR A 280 12.96 -47.61 -43.13
C THR A 280 13.92 -46.53 -42.64
N THR A 281 13.55 -45.27 -42.80
CA THR A 281 14.31 -44.14 -42.28
C THR A 281 13.61 -43.59 -41.04
N CYS A 282 14.33 -43.55 -39.93
CA CYS A 282 13.89 -42.93 -38.69
C CYS A 282 14.69 -41.66 -38.40
N ARG A 283 14.08 -40.73 -37.67
CA ARG A 283 14.68 -39.50 -37.18
C ARG A 283 14.75 -39.54 -35.66
#